data_AF-A0A1C0SN72-F1
#
_entry.id   AF-A0A1C0SN72-F1
#
_cell.length_a   1.000
_cell.length_b   1.000
_cell.length_c   1.000
_cell.angle_alpha   90.00
_cell.angle_beta   90.00
_cell.angle_gamma   90.00
#
_symmetry.space_group_name_H-M   'P 1'
#
loop_
_entity.id
_entity.type
_entity.pdbx_description
1 polymer ?
#
loop_
_entity_poly.entity_id
_entity_poly.type
_entity_poly.pdbx_seq_one_letter_code
_entity_poly.pdbx_strand_id
1 'polypeptide(L)' 'MSEVPPQHVTEQEPRSRRRQELLTFLVLAFGIWPLLAVGVVGGYGFIIWMLQIVYGPPGPLGP' A
#
# COMPACT_ATOMS: atom_id res chain seq x y z
N MET A 1 -23.64 -17.71 47.79
CA MET A 1 -24.08 -16.61 46.90
C MET A 1 -22.81 -16.02 46.30
N SER A 2 -22.47 -16.44 45.07
CA SER A 2 -21.34 -15.88 44.33
C SER A 2 -21.93 -14.92 43.31
N GLU A 3 -21.84 -13.62 43.57
CA GLU A 3 -22.14 -12.61 42.55
C GLU A 3 -21.11 -12.75 41.43
N VAL A 4 -21.55 -13.24 40.28
CA VAL A 4 -20.80 -13.09 39.02
C VAL A 4 -20.83 -11.59 38.71
N PRO A 5 -19.69 -10.89 38.68
CA PRO A 5 -19.69 -9.47 38.38
C PRO A 5 -20.26 -9.26 36.98
N PRO A 6 -21.03 -8.19 36.74
CA PRO A 6 -21.55 -7.90 35.41
C PRO A 6 -20.36 -7.79 34.46
N GLN A 7 -20.30 -8.72 33.51
CA GLN A 7 -19.40 -8.61 32.38
C GLN A 7 -19.76 -7.30 31.70
N HIS A 8 -18.93 -6.27 31.89
CA HIS A 8 -18.97 -5.06 31.07
C HIS A 8 -18.59 -5.51 29.67
N VAL A 9 -19.58 -6.01 28.92
CA VAL A 9 -19.53 -6.11 27.47
C VAL A 9 -19.35 -4.67 27.06
N THR A 10 -18.09 -4.29 26.90
CA THR A 10 -17.75 -2.96 26.41
C THR A 10 -18.33 -2.97 25.02
N GLU A 11 -19.45 -2.27 24.88
CA GLU A 11 -20.11 -1.96 23.63
C GLU A 11 -19.13 -1.11 22.82
N GLN A 12 -18.07 -1.75 22.31
CA GLN A 12 -17.14 -1.19 21.36
C GLN A 12 -17.93 -1.13 20.06
N GLU A 13 -18.72 -0.07 20.01
CA GLU A 13 -19.76 0.20 19.05
C GLU A 13 -19.36 -0.11 17.61
N PRO A 14 -20.33 -0.42 16.72
CA PRO A 14 -20.13 -0.57 15.28
C PRO A 14 -19.34 0.59 14.63
N ARG A 15 -19.28 1.76 15.29
CA ARG A 15 -18.48 2.92 14.91
C ARG A 15 -16.96 2.69 14.97
N SER A 16 -16.47 1.89 15.91
CA SER A 16 -15.04 1.54 16.03
C SER A 16 -14.58 0.69 14.85
N ARG A 17 -15.42 -0.30 14.45
CA ARG A 17 -15.16 -1.20 13.33
C ARG A 17 -15.07 -0.46 11.98
N ARG A 18 -15.99 0.47 11.69
CA ARG A 18 -15.91 1.30 10.45
C ARG A 18 -14.63 2.14 10.38
N ARG A 19 -14.17 2.70 11.51
CA ARG A 19 -12.94 3.51 11.53
C ARG A 19 -11.70 2.63 11.28
N GLN A 20 -11.68 1.41 11.82
CA GLN A 20 -10.58 0.47 11.58
C GLN A 20 -10.53 0.00 10.12
N GLU A 21 -11.68 -0.25 9.50
CA GLU A 21 -11.77 -0.60 8.08
C GLU A 21 -11.26 0.55 7.20
N LEU A 22 -11.71 1.79 7.45
CA LEU A 22 -11.23 2.97 6.73
C LEU A 22 -9.72 3.19 6.88
N LEU A 23 -9.17 3.02 8.08
CA LEU A 23 -7.72 3.13 8.31
C LEU A 23 -6.96 2.03 7.55
N THR A 24 -7.47 0.80 7.56
CA THR A 24 -6.88 -0.30 6.78
C THR A 24 -6.92 -0.01 5.29
N PHE A 25 -8.05 0.47 4.77
CA PHE A 25 -8.18 0.91 3.38
C PHE A 25 -7.21 2.05 3.05
N LEU A 26 -7.07 3.04 3.93
CA LEU A 26 -6.15 4.17 3.73
C LEU A 26 -4.70 3.69 3.66
N VAL A 27 -4.30 2.79 4.56
CA VAL A 27 -2.95 2.19 4.57
C VAL A 27 -2.71 1.35 3.32
N LEU A 28 -3.68 0.54 2.89
CA LEU A 28 -3.58 -0.21 1.64
C LEU A 28 -3.45 0.73 0.43
N ALA A 29 -4.34 1.73 0.34
CA ALA A 29 -4.45 2.63 -0.80
C ALA A 29 -3.27 3.60 -0.92
N PHE A 30 -2.75 4.13 0.20
CA PHE A 30 -1.66 5.10 0.21
C PHE A 30 -0.31 4.53 0.61
N GLY A 31 -0.27 3.33 1.20
CA GLY A 31 0.97 2.63 1.51
C GLY A 31 1.33 1.62 0.43
N ILE A 32 0.52 0.56 0.31
CA ILE A 32 0.83 -0.56 -0.59
C ILE A 32 0.81 -0.10 -2.05
N TRP A 33 -0.21 0.65 -2.46
CA TRP A 33 -0.35 1.00 -3.87
C TRP A 33 0.78 1.90 -4.39
N PRO A 34 1.15 2.99 -3.70
CA PRO A 34 2.25 3.84 -4.12
C PRO A 34 3.61 3.13 -4.07
N LEU A 35 3.82 2.26 -3.08
CA LEU A 35 5.06 1.49 -2.99
C LEU A 35 5.20 0.54 -4.19
N LEU A 36 4.12 -0.14 -4.57
CA LEU A 36 4.09 -0.96 -5.79
C LEU A 36 4.31 -0.12 -7.05
N ALA A 37 3.67 1.05 -7.16
CA ALA A 37 3.86 1.94 -8.30
C ALA A 37 5.32 2.37 -8.45
N VAL A 38 5.96 2.81 -7.37
CA VAL A 38 7.38 3.21 -7.37
C VAL A 38 8.29 2.02 -7.67
N GLY A 39 8.03 0.86 -7.06
CA GLY A 39 8.82 -0.35 -7.29
C GLY A 39 8.74 -0.83 -8.75
N VAL A 40 7.55 -0.86 -9.33
CA VAL A 40 7.33 -1.31 -10.72
C VAL A 40 7.85 -0.27 -11.71
N VAL A 41 7.46 1.00 -11.59
CA VAL A 41 7.86 2.04 -12.54
C VAL A 41 9.36 2.35 -12.42
N GLY A 42 9.86 2.49 -11.19
CA GLY A 42 11.28 2.71 -10.93
C GLY A 42 12.13 1.51 -11.32
N GLY A 43 11.71 0.30 -10.95
CA GLY A 43 12.41 -0.93 -11.33
C GLY A 43 12.43 -1.15 -12.84
N TYR A 44 11.28 -0.99 -13.51
CA TYR A 44 11.21 -1.10 -14.97
C TYR A 44 12.04 -0.03 -15.68
N GLY A 45 11.93 1.23 -15.27
CA GLY A 45 12.75 2.33 -15.81
C GLY A 45 14.24 2.09 -15.59
N PHE A 46 14.63 1.58 -14.43
CA PHE A 46 16.01 1.23 -14.11
C PHE A 46 16.52 0.06 -14.97
N ILE A 47 15.72 -0.99 -15.16
CA ILE A 47 16.06 -2.12 -16.06
C ILE A 47 16.26 -1.59 -17.48
N ILE A 48 15.31 -0.79 -17.98
CA ILE A 48 15.43 -0.18 -19.31
C ILE A 48 16.72 0.63 -19.38
N TRP A 49 16.97 1.54 -18.43
CA TRP A 49 18.19 2.36 -18.37
C TRP A 49 19.48 1.52 -18.37
N MET A 50 19.54 0.45 -17.58
CA MET A 50 20.67 -0.50 -17.59
C MET A 50 20.83 -1.17 -18.96
N LEU A 51 19.72 -1.58 -19.58
CA LEU A 51 19.75 -2.11 -20.95
C LEU A 51 20.26 -1.05 -21.94
N GLN A 52 19.94 0.23 -21.76
CA GLN A 52 20.52 1.31 -22.59
C GLN A 52 22.04 1.41 -22.44
N ILE A 53 22.58 1.19 -21.24
CA ILE A 53 24.04 1.21 -21.02
C ILE A 53 24.71 0.02 -21.70
N VAL A 54 24.08 -1.16 -21.69
CA VAL A 54 24.65 -2.40 -22.25
C VAL A 54 24.50 -2.46 -23.78
N TYR A 55 23.33 -2.10 -24.31
CA TYR A 55 22.99 -2.23 -25.74
C TYR A 55 23.12 -0.92 -26.52
N GLY A 56 23.51 0.17 -25.85
CA GLY A 56 23.59 1.51 -26.42
C GLY A 56 22.31 2.33 -26.17
N PRO A 57 22.42 3.66 -26.12
CA PRO A 57 21.29 4.53 -25.80
C PRO A 57 20.17 4.39 -26.86
N PRO A 58 18.89 4.34 -26.46
CA PRO A 58 17.76 4.45 -27.38
C PRO A 58 17.75 5.87 -27.92
N GLY A 59 18.40 6.04 -29.06
CA GLY A 59 18.53 7.33 -29.73
C GLY A 59 17.18 7.81 -30.28
N PRO A 60 16.96 9.13 -30.40
CA PRO A 60 15.86 9.69 -31.17
C PRO A 60 15.91 9.18 -32.62
N LEU A 61 14.80 8.60 -33.09
CA LEU A 61 14.59 8.30 -34.50
C LEU A 61 14.10 9.59 -35.20
N GLY A 62 15.03 10.34 -35.79
CA GLY A 62 14.76 11.36 -36.82
C GLY A 62 14.96 12.83 -36.38
N PRO A 63 14.98 13.77 -37.35
CA PRO A 63 14.64 13.64 -38.78
C PRO A 63 15.74 13.05 -39.69
#